data_AF-A0A381V035-F1
#
_entry.id   AF-A0A381V035-F1
#
_cell.length_a   1.000
_cell.length_b   1.000
_cell.length_c   1.000
_cell.angle_alpha   90.00
_cell.angle_beta   90.00
_cell.angle_gamma   90.00
#
_symmetry.space_group_name_H-M   'P 1'
#
loop_
_entity.id
_entity.type
_entity.pdbx_description
1 polymer ?
#
loop_
_entity_poly.entity_id
_entity_poly.type
_entity_poly.pdbx_seq_one_letter_code
_entity_poly.pdbx_strand_id
1 'polypeptide(L)'
;MESLEIKTLVDITQTGQTKFKSHDRLLINQQANWNTFLQVLSMRINPIFDEPPLVSTRKIEAEEFGNEHKLDKEYKVWEFKFQTERDGALTPSMLKEDFDLIPVINELEESIINNSDAFRTNGSAQNIVFKLADKEEQAQ
;
A
#
# COMPACT_ATOMS: atom_id res chain seq x y z
N MET A 1 -1.97 -15.77 -15.02
CA MET A 1 -2.09 -15.19 -13.68
C MET A 1 -0.91 -14.28 -13.52
N GLU A 2 -1.18 -12.98 -13.57
CA GLU A 2 -0.16 -11.94 -13.44
C GLU A 2 -0.01 -11.57 -11.97
N SER A 3 1.22 -11.49 -11.48
CA SER A 3 1.49 -11.09 -10.10
C SER A 3 1.81 -9.61 -10.01
N LEU A 4 1.19 -8.92 -9.06
CA LEU A 4 1.43 -7.52 -8.76
C LEU A 4 1.89 -7.35 -7.32
N GLU A 5 2.72 -6.33 -7.13
CA GLU A 5 3.20 -5.89 -5.83
C GLU A 5 2.85 -4.43 -5.62
N ILE A 6 2.33 -4.12 -4.44
CA ILE A 6 2.04 -2.76 -3.99
C ILE A 6 2.91 -2.48 -2.78
N LYS A 7 3.62 -1.35 -2.81
CA LYS A 7 4.38 -0.85 -1.65
C LYS A 7 3.83 0.47 -1.21
N THR A 8 3.67 0.67 0.09
CA THR A 8 3.16 1.92 0.65
C THR A 8 3.82 2.28 1.98
N LEU A 9 3.89 3.58 2.26
CA LEU A 9 4.30 4.14 3.55
C LEU A 9 3.11 4.33 4.51
N VAL A 10 1.89 4.05 4.07
CA VAL A 10 0.67 4.08 4.89
C VAL A 10 0.48 2.72 5.57
N ASP A 11 0.10 2.73 6.84
CA ASP A 11 -0.21 1.51 7.57
C ASP A 11 -1.48 0.84 7.03
N ILE A 12 -1.29 -0.32 6.39
CA ILE A 12 -2.34 -1.20 5.87
C ILE A 12 -2.35 -2.56 6.58
N THR A 13 -1.93 -2.60 7.85
CA THR A 13 -1.85 -3.84 8.63
C THR A 13 -3.22 -4.50 8.79
N GLN A 14 -3.33 -5.77 8.38
CA GLN A 14 -4.54 -6.56 8.53
C GLN A 14 -4.61 -7.18 9.95
N THR A 15 -5.33 -6.53 10.87
CA THR A 15 -5.44 -6.98 12.28
C THR A 15 -6.64 -7.89 12.56
N GLY A 16 -7.62 -7.92 11.66
CA GLY A 16 -8.92 -8.59 11.84
C GLY A 16 -9.84 -7.94 12.89
N GLN A 17 -9.44 -6.81 13.49
CA GLN A 17 -10.16 -6.17 14.58
C GLN A 17 -11.22 -5.19 14.07
N THR A 18 -12.38 -5.20 14.72
CA THR A 18 -13.45 -4.25 14.45
C THR A 18 -13.94 -3.65 15.77
N LYS A 19 -14.71 -2.57 15.68
CA LYS A 19 -15.41 -1.95 16.82
C LYS A 19 -16.32 -2.89 17.61
N PHE A 20 -16.65 -4.08 17.09
CA PHE A 20 -17.38 -5.12 17.81
C PHE A 20 -16.48 -6.19 18.44
N LYS A 21 -15.22 -6.30 18.00
CA LYS A 21 -14.26 -7.32 18.45
C LYS A 21 -13.22 -6.79 19.43
N SER A 22 -12.92 -5.49 19.37
CA SER A 22 -11.89 -4.85 20.19
C SER A 22 -12.33 -3.45 20.64
N HIS A 23 -11.72 -2.97 21.72
CA HIS A 23 -11.79 -1.57 22.17
C HIS A 23 -10.51 -0.79 21.83
N ASP A 24 -9.48 -1.48 21.31
CA ASP A 24 -8.23 -0.87 20.89
C ASP A 24 -8.42 -0.12 19.57
N ARG A 25 -8.39 1.21 19.65
CA ARG A 25 -8.59 2.09 18.48
C ARG A 25 -7.50 1.94 17.44
N LEU A 26 -6.25 1.67 17.85
CA LEU A 26 -5.14 1.52 16.92
C LEU A 26 -5.39 0.32 16.00
N LEU A 27 -5.67 -0.84 16.59
CA LEU A 27 -5.93 -2.07 15.83
C LEU A 27 -7.14 -1.95 14.91
N ILE A 28 -8.20 -1.25 15.37
CA ILE A 28 -9.41 -1.00 14.57
C ILE A 28 -9.11 -0.08 13.39
N ASN A 29 -8.33 0.98 13.60
CA ASN A 29 -7.99 1.93 12.55
C ASN A 29 -7.04 1.33 11.51
N GLN A 30 -6.07 0.50 11.94
CA GLN A 30 -5.23 -0.28 11.02
C GLN A 30 -6.09 -1.20 10.13
N GLN A 31 -7.05 -1.90 10.72
CA GLN A 31 -8.00 -2.71 9.94
C GLN A 31 -8.85 -1.86 9.01
N ALA A 32 -9.23 -0.64 9.40
CA ALA A 32 -10.00 0.26 8.56
C ALA A 32 -9.21 0.70 7.32
N ASN A 33 -7.93 1.05 7.46
CA ASN A 33 -7.05 1.34 6.33
C ASN A 33 -6.89 0.13 5.40
N TRP A 34 -6.66 -1.06 5.96
CA TRP A 34 -6.62 -2.30 5.18
C TRP A 34 -7.92 -2.54 4.41
N ASN A 35 -9.08 -2.34 5.03
CA ASN A 35 -10.37 -2.49 4.37
C ASN A 35 -10.54 -1.49 3.23
N THR A 36 -10.17 -0.22 3.42
CA THR A 36 -10.20 0.81 2.37
C THR A 36 -9.30 0.41 1.21
N PHE A 37 -8.05 0.04 1.50
CA PHE A 37 -7.08 -0.42 0.51
C PHE A 37 -7.63 -1.58 -0.33
N LEU A 38 -8.14 -2.62 0.34
CA LEU A 38 -8.67 -3.80 -0.33
C LEU A 38 -9.93 -3.49 -1.14
N GLN A 39 -10.81 -2.61 -0.64
CA GLN A 39 -12.02 -2.19 -1.35
C GLN A 39 -11.69 -1.45 -2.65
N VAL A 40 -10.73 -0.51 -2.62
CA VAL A 40 -10.30 0.21 -3.83
C VAL A 40 -9.73 -0.76 -4.86
N LEU A 41 -8.83 -1.66 -4.43
CA LEU A 41 -8.30 -2.72 -5.30
C LEU A 41 -9.43 -3.60 -5.87
N SER A 42 -10.43 -3.91 -5.05
CA SER A 42 -11.55 -4.77 -5.39
C SER A 42 -12.57 -4.13 -6.37
N MET A 43 -12.45 -2.83 -6.65
CA MET A 43 -13.32 -2.17 -7.63
C MET A 43 -13.04 -2.59 -9.08
N ARG A 44 -11.79 -3.00 -9.37
CA ARG A 44 -11.39 -3.43 -10.73
C ARG A 44 -11.29 -4.94 -10.89
N ILE A 45 -10.86 -5.63 -9.85
CA ILE A 45 -10.58 -7.07 -9.89
C ILE A 45 -10.96 -7.72 -8.57
N ASN A 46 -11.05 -9.05 -8.53
CA ASN A 46 -11.02 -9.78 -7.28
C ASN A 46 -9.57 -10.25 -7.03
N PRO A 47 -8.80 -9.60 -6.13
CA PRO A 47 -7.40 -9.98 -5.91
C PRO A 47 -7.31 -11.35 -5.23
N ILE A 48 -6.45 -12.22 -5.75
CA ILE A 48 -6.12 -13.52 -5.15
C ILE A 48 -4.83 -13.37 -4.36
N PHE A 49 -4.87 -13.63 -3.06
CA PHE A 49 -3.71 -13.56 -2.17
C PHE A 49 -3.89 -14.51 -0.99
N ASP A 50 -2.79 -15.12 -0.55
CA ASP A 50 -2.78 -16.03 0.61
C ASP A 50 -2.23 -15.35 1.88
N GLU A 51 -1.39 -14.33 1.71
CA GLU A 51 -0.67 -13.67 2.79
C GLU A 51 -1.15 -12.22 3.01
N PRO A 52 -1.21 -11.75 4.27
CA PRO A 52 -1.50 -10.35 4.56
C PRO A 52 -0.32 -9.45 4.13
N PRO A 53 -0.50 -8.11 4.13
CA PRO A 53 0.61 -7.19 3.93
C PRO A 53 1.74 -7.43 4.92
N LEU A 54 2.97 -7.48 4.40
CA LEU A 54 4.17 -7.60 5.21
C LEU A 54 4.75 -6.21 5.47
N VAL A 55 5.20 -5.96 6.69
CA VAL A 55 5.85 -4.70 7.06
C VAL A 55 7.35 -4.92 7.29
N SER A 56 8.17 -4.02 6.75
CA SER A 56 9.61 -3.99 7.00
C SER A 56 10.07 -2.58 7.29
N THR A 57 11.02 -2.42 8.21
CA THR A 57 11.68 -1.13 8.46
C THR A 57 12.95 -1.08 7.63
N ARG A 58 13.03 -0.15 6.66
CA ARG A 58 14.20 0.03 5.80
C ARG A 58 14.34 1.46 5.32
N LYS A 59 15.51 1.79 4.77
CA LYS A 59 15.67 3.01 3.97
C LYS A 59 14.95 2.83 2.64
N ILE A 60 14.33 3.91 2.18
CA ILE A 60 13.70 3.97 0.85
C ILE A 60 14.76 4.28 -0.19
N GLU A 61 14.59 3.74 -1.39
CA GLU A 61 15.49 4.01 -2.51
C GLU A 61 15.17 5.37 -3.16
N ALA A 62 16.15 5.95 -3.86
CA ALA A 62 15.89 7.13 -4.66
C ALA A 62 14.79 6.83 -5.70
N GLU A 63 13.84 7.76 -5.85
CA GLU A 63 12.69 7.65 -6.78
C GLU A 63 11.71 6.49 -6.48
N GLU A 64 11.86 5.79 -5.36
CA GLU A 64 10.90 4.77 -4.94
C GLU A 64 9.56 5.40 -4.53
N PHE A 65 9.62 6.52 -3.81
CA PHE A 65 8.48 7.31 -3.37
C PHE A 65 8.70 8.79 -3.70
N GLY A 66 7.77 9.63 -3.28
CA GLY A 66 7.87 11.08 -3.43
C GLY A 66 9.09 11.66 -2.71
N ASN A 67 9.65 12.74 -3.26
CA ASN A 67 10.88 13.36 -2.77
C ASN A 67 10.75 14.12 -1.42
N GLU A 68 9.54 14.25 -0.87
CA GLU A 68 9.33 14.74 0.50
C GLU A 68 9.82 13.73 1.55
N HIS A 69 9.94 12.46 1.18
CA HIS A 69 10.48 11.41 2.04
C HIS A 69 12.01 11.40 1.95
N LYS A 70 12.69 11.55 3.10
CA LYS A 70 14.14 11.73 3.17
C LYS A 70 14.88 10.39 3.15
N LEU A 71 15.77 10.21 2.18
CA LEU A 71 16.53 8.96 1.96
C LEU A 71 17.47 8.57 3.12
N ASP A 72 17.83 9.50 4.01
CA ASP A 72 18.70 9.24 5.16
C ASP A 72 17.97 8.56 6.33
N LYS A 73 16.63 8.51 6.29
CA LYS A 73 15.78 7.93 7.33
C LYS A 73 15.28 6.54 6.97
N GLU A 74 15.04 5.74 8.00
CA GLU A 74 14.31 4.48 7.89
C GLU A 74 12.80 4.72 7.97
N TYR A 75 12.07 3.97 7.17
CA TYR A 75 10.63 3.97 7.10
C TYR A 75 10.10 2.56 7.25
N LYS A 76 8.94 2.41 7.91
CA LYS A 76 8.11 1.22 7.73
C LYS A 76 7.48 1.25 6.34
N VAL A 77 7.72 0.19 5.59
CA VAL A 77 7.16 -0.03 4.26
C VAL A 77 6.28 -1.27 4.32
N TRP A 78 5.02 -1.10 3.95
CA TRP A 78 4.08 -2.20 3.78
C TRP A 78 4.11 -2.69 2.34
N GLU A 79 4.30 -3.99 2.18
CA GLU A 79 4.36 -4.66 0.88
C GLU A 79 3.22 -5.68 0.81
N PHE A 80 2.39 -5.58 -0.23
CA PHE A 80 1.28 -6.47 -0.48
C PHE A 80 1.38 -7.07 -1.88
N LYS A 81 1.36 -8.40 -1.94
CA LYS A 81 1.47 -9.17 -3.18
C LYS A 81 0.17 -9.91 -3.43
N PHE A 82 -0.33 -9.81 -4.66
CA PHE A 82 -1.53 -10.50 -5.09
C PHE A 82 -1.43 -10.92 -6.56
N GLN A 83 -2.36 -11.75 -6.97
CA GLN A 83 -2.50 -12.24 -8.35
C GLN A 83 -3.86 -11.83 -8.92
N THR A 84 -3.91 -11.73 -10.24
CA THR A 84 -5.14 -11.50 -10.98
C THR A 84 -5.55 -12.76 -11.75
N GLU A 85 -6.86 -13.00 -11.85
CA GLU A 85 -7.40 -14.13 -12.62
C GLU A 85 -7.13 -14.01 -14.12
N ARG A 86 -7.02 -12.77 -14.62
CA ARG A 86 -6.91 -12.46 -16.04
C ARG A 86 -5.74 -11.52 -16.29
N ASP A 87 -4.81 -11.98 -17.09
CA ASP A 87 -3.64 -11.20 -17.52
C ASP A 87 -4.07 -9.90 -18.22
N GLY A 88 -3.44 -8.78 -17.87
CA GLY A 88 -3.75 -7.47 -18.42
C GLY A 88 -5.08 -6.85 -17.97
N ALA A 89 -5.80 -7.48 -17.02
CA ALA A 89 -7.00 -6.88 -16.43
C ALA A 89 -6.70 -5.66 -15.55
N LEU A 90 -5.45 -5.56 -15.07
CA LEU A 90 -5.00 -4.51 -14.17
C LEU A 90 -3.64 -4.00 -14.61
N THR A 91 -3.46 -2.67 -14.62
CA THR A 91 -2.17 -2.05 -14.89
C THR A 91 -1.78 -1.13 -13.73
N PRO A 92 -0.48 -0.91 -13.49
CA PRO A 92 -0.04 0.07 -12.49
C PRO A 92 -0.66 1.45 -12.67
N SER A 93 -0.87 1.91 -13.91
CA SER A 93 -1.51 3.21 -14.19
C SER A 93 -2.96 3.27 -13.73
N MET A 94 -3.74 2.19 -13.94
CA MET A 94 -5.12 2.12 -13.46
C MET A 94 -5.19 2.17 -11.94
N LEU A 95 -4.27 1.49 -11.25
CA LEU A 95 -4.18 1.55 -9.78
C LEU A 95 -3.77 2.93 -9.29
N LYS A 96 -2.87 3.62 -10.01
CA LYS A 96 -2.52 5.01 -9.68
C LYS A 96 -3.72 5.94 -9.74
N GLU A 97 -4.61 5.76 -10.71
CA GLU A 97 -5.84 6.56 -10.81
C GLU A 97 -6.83 6.24 -9.68
N ASP A 98 -7.00 4.96 -9.33
CA ASP A 98 -7.99 4.57 -8.31
C ASP A 98 -7.58 4.96 -6.90
N PHE A 99 -6.29 4.84 -6.58
CA PHE A 99 -5.79 5.07 -5.24
C PHE A 99 -5.51 6.54 -4.96
N ASP A 100 -5.44 7.40 -5.98
CA ASP A 100 -5.10 8.80 -5.73
C ASP A 100 -6.18 9.51 -4.92
N LEU A 101 -5.75 10.22 -3.88
CA LEU A 101 -6.62 10.96 -2.95
C LEU A 101 -7.62 10.11 -2.16
N ILE A 102 -7.45 8.78 -2.13
CA ILE A 102 -8.27 7.91 -1.29
C ILE A 102 -7.90 8.17 0.18
N PRO A 103 -8.86 8.56 1.03
CA PRO A 103 -8.59 8.95 2.40
C PRO A 103 -8.14 7.76 3.25
N VAL A 104 -7.20 8.01 4.15
CA VAL A 104 -6.66 7.03 5.11
C VAL A 104 -6.62 7.63 6.50
N ILE A 105 -6.64 6.76 7.51
CA ILE A 105 -6.40 7.15 8.89
C ILE A 105 -4.88 7.23 9.10
N ASN A 106 -4.42 8.37 9.58
CA ASN A 106 -3.03 8.63 9.92
C ASN A 106 -2.77 8.45 11.43
N GLU A 107 -1.53 8.70 11.84
CA GLU A 107 -1.05 8.58 13.22
C GLU A 107 -1.22 7.16 13.78
N LEU A 108 -1.03 6.15 12.92
CA LEU A 108 -0.97 4.74 13.33
C LEU A 108 0.48 4.35 13.63
N GLU A 109 1.00 3.30 12.99
CA GLU A 109 2.37 2.84 13.19
C GLU A 109 3.34 3.35 12.11
N GLU A 110 2.88 4.11 11.12
CA GLU A 110 3.73 4.66 10.05
C GLU A 110 4.86 5.57 10.56
N SER A 111 6.00 5.52 9.85
CA SER A 111 7.17 6.34 10.17
C SER A 111 7.13 7.74 9.54
N ILE A 112 6.10 8.03 8.74
CA ILE A 112 5.89 9.33 8.11
C ILE A 112 4.98 10.20 9.00
N ILE A 113 5.51 11.29 9.53
CA ILE A 113 4.75 12.27 10.35
C ILE A 113 3.99 13.27 9.44
N ASN A 114 4.19 13.21 8.12
CA ASN A 114 3.54 14.15 7.21
C ASN A 114 2.04 13.80 7.09
N ASN A 115 1.20 14.84 7.14
CA ASN A 115 -0.27 14.88 6.97
C ASN A 115 -0.78 14.24 5.66
N SER A 116 -0.35 13.02 5.33
CA SER A 116 -0.96 12.27 4.24
C SER A 116 -2.22 11.62 4.79
N ASP A 117 -3.28 12.41 4.82
CA ASP A 117 -4.65 11.99 5.07
C ASP A 117 -5.23 11.15 3.93
N ALA A 118 -4.43 10.87 2.90
CA ALA A 118 -4.78 10.06 1.74
C ALA A 118 -3.60 9.26 1.18
N PHE A 119 -3.92 8.22 0.41
CA PHE A 119 -2.99 7.64 -0.56
C PHE A 119 -2.67 8.71 -1.64
N ARG A 120 -1.38 8.82 -1.99
CA ARG A 120 -0.85 9.74 -3.00
C ARG A 120 -0.06 8.92 -3.98
N THR A 121 -0.54 8.85 -5.22
CA THR A 121 0.06 7.98 -6.25
C THR A 121 1.04 8.71 -7.15
N ASN A 122 1.15 10.03 -6.97
CA ASN A 122 1.95 10.95 -7.76
C ASN A 122 2.41 12.16 -6.93
N GLY A 123 3.35 12.93 -7.47
CA GLY A 123 3.85 14.16 -6.86
C GLY A 123 4.92 13.95 -5.79
N SER A 124 5.30 15.04 -5.12
CA SER A 124 6.36 15.08 -4.11
C SER A 124 6.03 14.30 -2.84
N ALA A 125 4.74 14.14 -2.54
CA ALA A 125 4.22 13.42 -1.39
C ALA A 125 3.77 11.97 -1.72
N GLN A 126 4.15 11.44 -2.89
CA GLN A 126 3.77 10.08 -3.30
C GLN A 126 4.17 9.05 -2.24
N ASN A 127 3.20 8.29 -1.74
CA ASN A 127 3.37 7.37 -0.61
C ASN A 127 2.93 5.92 -0.93
N ILE A 128 2.56 5.64 -2.18
CA ILE A 128 2.19 4.32 -2.67
C ILE A 128 2.71 4.11 -4.10
N VAL A 129 3.19 2.90 -4.38
CA VAL A 129 3.69 2.47 -5.69
C VAL A 129 3.17 1.09 -6.06
N PHE A 130 3.05 0.86 -7.37
CA PHE A 130 2.50 -0.35 -7.96
C PHE A 130 3.50 -0.92 -8.96
N LYS A 131 3.81 -2.21 -8.85
CA LYS A 131 4.75 -2.93 -9.71
C LYS A 131 4.13 -4.23 -10.23
N LEU A 132 4.53 -4.61 -11.44
CA LEU A 132 4.29 -5.96 -11.96
C LEU A 132 5.45 -6.84 -11.48
N ALA A 133 5.16 -7.88 -10.69
CA ALA A 133 6.18 -8.74 -10.09
C ALA A 133 6.88 -9.63 -11.13
N ASP A 134 6.22 -9.92 -12.27
CA ASP A 134 6.74 -10.80 -13.33
C ASP A 134 7.81 -10.15 -14.24
N LYS A 135 8.23 -8.90 -13.97
CA LYS A 135 9.20 -8.17 -14.81
C LYS A 135 10.57 -7.89 -14.15
N GLU A 136 10.86 -8.44 -12.98
CA GLU A 136 12.16 -8.23 -12.32
C GLU A 136 13.27 -9.23 -12.72
N GLU A 137 13.03 -10.21 -13.60
CA GLU A 137 14.09 -10.98 -14.26
C GLU A 137 14.45 -10.39 -15.63
N GLN A 138 15.17 -9.26 -15.64
CA GLN A 138 16.16 -8.89 -16.69
C GLN A 138 16.72 -7.47 -16.44
N ALA A 139 17.61 -7.38 -15.46
CA ALA A 139 18.68 -6.39 -15.46
C ALA A 139 19.97 -7.13 -15.05
N GLN A 140 20.50 -7.91 -16.00
CA GLN A 140 21.89 -8.37 -16.02
C GLN A 140 22.76 -7.32 -16.69
#